data_AF-A0A2L2YS00-F1
#
_entry.id   AF-A0A2L2YS00-F1
#
_cell.length_a   1.000
_cell.length_b   1.000
_cell.length_c   1.000
_cell.angle_alpha   90.00
_cell.angle_beta   90.00
_cell.angle_gamma   90.00
#
_symmetry.space_group_name_H-M   'P 1'
#
loop_
_entity.id
_entity.type
_entity.pdbx_description
1 polymer ?
#
loop_
_entity_poly.entity_id
_entity_poly.type
_entity_poly.pdbx_seq_one_letter_code
_entity_poly.pdbx_strand_id
1 'polypeptide(L)'
;MSEKKPLSVEAEEEEFTDIIGGHGRWQLGIYFFCFLCAWPHCFHNLIMTFFAPNVDHWCARPSHVIEANVSVFEWKNEAVPIVMNRAGLVRKSRCTVYKHLVVNGSLHVPSTIDSEIEACETWEYDDSFYKSTMVDDWDLVCNREWLIS
;
A
#
# COMPACT_ATOMS: atom_id res chain seq x y z
N MET A 1 43.30 35.33 50.00
CA MET A 1 43.49 34.02 49.33
C MET A 1 43.05 32.98 50.34
N SER A 2 42.00 32.17 50.21
CA SER A 2 41.11 31.67 49.14
C SER A 2 39.67 31.72 49.69
N GLU A 3 38.56 31.64 48.99
CA GLU A 3 38.16 31.67 47.59
C GLU A 3 36.65 31.95 47.71
N LYS A 4 36.10 32.97 47.04
CA LYS A 4 34.65 33.07 46.93
C LYS A 4 34.23 31.99 45.94
N LYS A 5 33.53 30.95 46.40
CA LYS A 5 32.87 29.98 45.54
C LYS A 5 31.91 30.77 44.63
N PRO A 6 32.06 30.72 43.30
CA PRO A 6 31.16 31.44 42.42
C PRO A 6 29.77 30.82 42.58
N LEU A 7 28.78 31.67 42.85
CA LEU A 7 27.38 31.32 42.65
C LEU A 7 27.25 31.06 41.15
N SER A 8 27.22 29.80 40.76
CA SER A 8 26.85 29.39 39.42
C SER A 8 25.43 29.89 39.21
N VAL A 9 25.30 31.06 38.59
CA VAL A 9 24.13 31.41 37.82
C VAL A 9 24.15 30.42 36.66
N GLU A 10 23.54 29.25 36.88
CA GLU A 10 23.03 28.46 35.78
C GLU A 10 22.06 29.41 35.08
N ALA A 11 22.47 29.92 33.92
CA ALA A 11 21.56 30.63 33.04
C ALA A 11 20.50 29.59 32.68
N GLU A 12 19.37 29.66 33.37
CA GLU A 12 18.15 28.97 33.02
C GLU A 12 17.92 29.31 31.54
N GLU A 13 18.01 28.32 30.66
CA GLU A 13 17.71 28.53 29.25
C GLU A 13 16.31 29.11 29.22
N GLU A 14 16.17 30.39 28.85
CA GLU A 14 14.88 31.06 28.79
C GLU A 14 14.00 30.27 27.81
N GLU A 15 13.16 29.42 28.38
CA GLU A 15 12.25 28.61 27.62
C GLU A 15 11.27 29.59 26.97
N PHE A 16 10.97 29.39 25.69
CA PHE A 16 10.11 30.32 24.94
C PHE A 16 8.79 30.60 25.68
N THR A 17 8.32 29.65 26.50
CA THR A 17 7.20 29.71 27.44
C THR A 17 7.29 30.82 28.49
N ASP A 18 8.48 31.17 28.99
CA ASP A 18 8.65 32.26 29.96
C ASP A 18 8.40 33.64 29.34
N ILE A 19 8.73 33.81 28.06
CA ILE A 19 8.46 35.05 27.30
C ILE A 19 6.94 35.26 27.10
N ILE A 20 6.17 34.18 27.01
CA ILE A 20 4.71 34.20 26.77
C ILE A 20 3.88 34.18 28.07
N GLY A 21 4.54 34.18 29.23
CA GLY A 21 3.86 34.21 30.55
C GLY A 21 3.54 32.84 31.15
N GLY A 22 4.30 31.80 30.81
CA GLY A 22 4.22 30.46 31.42
C GLY A 22 3.00 29.65 30.98
N HIS A 23 2.60 28.67 31.83
CA HIS A 23 1.50 27.72 31.58
C HIS A 23 0.27 28.05 32.42
N GLY A 24 -0.52 29.03 32.00
CA GLY A 24 -1.80 29.36 32.62
C GLY A 24 -2.89 28.31 32.34
N ARG A 25 -3.89 28.21 33.23
CA ARG A 25 -5.05 27.30 33.07
C ARG A 25 -5.80 27.49 31.74
N TRP A 26 -5.80 28.72 31.23
CA TRP A 26 -6.42 29.06 29.93
C TRP A 26 -5.61 28.55 28.74
N GLN A 27 -4.28 28.73 28.76
CA GLN A 27 -3.39 28.21 27.70
C GLN A 27 -3.47 26.68 27.63
N LEU A 28 -3.48 25.99 28.78
CA LEU A 28 -3.66 24.54 28.82
C LEU A 28 -5.02 24.09 28.24
N GLY A 29 -6.08 24.86 28.48
CA GLY A 29 -7.40 24.62 27.87
C GLY A 29 -7.38 24.73 26.34
N ILE A 30 -6.70 25.74 25.80
CA ILE A 30 -6.51 25.89 24.35
C ILE A 30 -5.69 24.74 23.78
N TYR A 31 -4.57 24.37 24.41
CA TYR A 31 -3.76 23.24 23.97
C TYR A 31 -4.56 21.93 23.94
N PHE A 32 -5.36 21.67 24.98
CA PHE A 32 -6.21 20.49 25.02
C PHE A 32 -7.28 20.49 23.92
N PHE A 33 -7.91 21.65 23.66
CA PHE A 33 -8.85 21.77 22.55
C PHE A 33 -8.20 21.53 21.19
N CYS A 34 -7.05 22.15 20.93
CA CYS A 34 -6.28 21.93 19.70
C CYS A 34 -5.88 20.46 19.54
N PHE A 35 -5.48 19.80 20.64
CA PHE A 35 -5.17 18.38 20.66
C PHE A 35 -6.39 17.52 20.33
N LEU A 36 -7.55 17.81 20.92
CA LEU A 36 -8.81 17.11 20.62
C LEU A 36 -9.23 17.25 19.15
N CYS A 37 -8.95 18.39 18.51
CA CYS A 37 -9.21 18.57 17.08
C CYS A 37 -8.17 17.86 16.20
N ALA A 38 -6.89 17.91 16.58
CA ALA A 38 -5.82 17.29 15.81
C ALA A 38 -5.83 15.76 15.91
N TRP A 39 -6.29 15.21 17.04
CA TRP A 39 -6.30 13.78 17.30
C TRP A 39 -7.06 13.00 16.22
N PRO A 40 -8.36 13.24 15.95
CA PRO A 40 -9.10 12.52 14.89
C PRO A 40 -8.43 12.62 13.51
N HIS A 41 -7.87 13.78 13.19
CA HIS A 41 -7.17 13.99 11.92
C HIS A 41 -5.93 13.09 11.81
N CYS A 42 -5.12 12.96 12.86
CA CYS A 42 -3.97 12.04 12.87
C CYS A 42 -4.42 10.59 12.67
N PHE A 43 -5.46 10.12 13.38
CA PHE A 43 -5.96 8.75 13.21
C PHE A 43 -6.51 8.50 11.80
N HIS A 44 -7.22 9.46 11.22
CA HIS A 44 -7.74 9.35 9.86
C HIS A 44 -6.61 9.25 8.82
N ASN A 45 -5.51 9.97 8.99
CA ASN A 45 -4.36 9.83 8.09
C ASN A 45 -3.67 8.47 8.26
N LEU A 46 -3.57 7.97 9.49
CA LEU A 46 -2.94 6.68 9.77
C LEU A 46 -3.78 5.47 9.33
N ILE A 47 -5.11 5.59 9.27
CA ILE A 47 -5.97 4.44 8.93
C ILE A 47 -5.82 4.00 7.48
N MET A 48 -5.47 4.91 6.57
CA MET A 48 -5.35 4.63 5.13
C MET A 48 -4.30 3.55 4.83
N THR A 49 -3.23 3.46 5.62
CA THR A 49 -2.21 2.41 5.44
C THR A 49 -2.73 1.00 5.72
N PHE A 50 -3.83 0.89 6.47
CA PHE A 50 -4.46 -0.39 6.79
C PHE A 50 -5.61 -0.72 5.82
N PHE A 51 -6.31 0.29 5.30
CA PHE A 51 -7.41 0.06 4.35
C PHE A 51 -6.93 -0.20 2.92
N ALA A 52 -5.90 0.51 2.47
CA ALA A 52 -5.40 0.41 1.10
C ALA A 52 -3.92 0.00 1.03
N PRO A 53 -3.53 -1.15 1.61
CA PRO A 53 -2.17 -1.64 1.46
C PRO A 53 -1.93 -2.10 0.01
N ASN A 54 -0.67 -2.09 -0.41
CA ASN A 54 -0.28 -2.69 -1.69
C ASN A 54 -0.33 -4.22 -1.55
N VAL A 55 -1.44 -4.82 -1.96
CA VAL A 55 -1.62 -6.27 -2.01
C VAL A 55 -1.10 -6.84 -3.34
N ASP A 56 -0.46 -8.00 -3.25
CA ASP A 56 -0.09 -8.74 -4.45
C ASP A 56 -1.35 -9.30 -5.12
N HIS A 57 -1.43 -9.11 -6.43
CA HIS A 57 -2.60 -9.45 -7.23
C HIS A 57 -2.15 -10.01 -8.58
N TRP A 58 -3.01 -10.81 -9.18
CA TRP A 58 -2.87 -11.35 -10.53
C TRP A 58 -4.23 -11.46 -11.19
N CYS A 59 -4.22 -11.74 -12.49
CA CYS A 59 -5.43 -11.90 -13.27
C CYS A 59 -6.16 -13.17 -12.85
N ALA A 60 -7.47 -13.09 -12.62
CA ALA A 60 -8.25 -14.23 -12.16
C ALA A 60 -8.24 -15.35 -13.20
N ARG A 61 -8.25 -16.59 -12.72
CA ARG A 61 -8.38 -17.76 -13.59
C ARG A 61 -9.80 -17.80 -14.16
N PRO A 62 -9.95 -17.99 -15.47
CA PRO A 62 -11.28 -18.17 -16.04
C PRO A 62 -11.89 -19.50 -15.56
N SER A 63 -13.23 -19.58 -15.56
CA SER A 63 -13.98 -20.71 -14.97
C SER A 63 -13.52 -22.09 -15.46
N HIS A 64 -13.25 -22.22 -16.75
CA HIS A 64 -12.80 -23.48 -17.35
C HIS A 64 -11.38 -23.91 -16.91
N VAL A 65 -10.51 -22.97 -16.51
CA VAL A 65 -9.19 -23.27 -15.93
C VAL A 65 -9.33 -23.73 -14.48
N ILE A 66 -10.31 -23.16 -13.75
CA ILE A 66 -10.65 -23.60 -12.39
C ILE A 66 -11.24 -25.02 -12.43
N GLU A 67 -12.12 -25.32 -13.39
CA GLU A 67 -12.68 -26.67 -13.61
C GLU A 67 -11.61 -27.71 -13.96
N ALA A 68 -10.56 -27.31 -14.67
CA ALA A 68 -9.39 -28.15 -14.96
C ALA A 68 -8.46 -28.35 -13.74
N ASN A 69 -8.80 -27.78 -12.58
CA ASN A 69 -8.04 -27.88 -11.33
C ASN A 69 -6.58 -27.38 -11.45
N VAL A 70 -6.36 -26.37 -12.30
CA VAL A 70 -5.03 -25.74 -12.47
C VAL A 70 -4.70 -24.90 -11.24
N SER A 71 -3.50 -25.10 -10.70
CA SER A 71 -3.04 -24.37 -9.52
C SER A 71 -2.79 -22.88 -9.82
N VAL A 72 -2.89 -22.03 -8.80
CA VAL A 72 -2.56 -20.60 -8.91
C VAL A 72 -1.10 -20.40 -9.35
N PHE A 73 -0.19 -21.25 -8.86
CA PHE A 73 1.22 -21.18 -9.23
C PHE A 73 1.43 -21.45 -10.72
N GLU A 74 0.82 -22.52 -11.24
CA GLU A 74 0.90 -22.90 -12.64
C GLU A 74 0.27 -21.84 -13.55
N TRP A 75 -0.89 -21.32 -13.17
CA TRP A 75 -1.51 -20.18 -13.85
C TRP A 75 -0.59 -18.96 -13.93
N LYS A 76 -0.03 -18.53 -12.79
CA LYS A 76 0.93 -17.43 -12.73
C LYS A 76 2.21 -17.72 -13.51
N ASN A 77 2.54 -18.99 -13.77
CA ASN A 77 3.72 -19.35 -14.54
C ASN A 77 3.53 -19.26 -16.03
N GLU A 78 2.41 -19.80 -16.51
CA GLU A 78 2.19 -19.97 -17.93
C GLU A 78 1.35 -18.81 -18.50
N ALA A 79 0.29 -18.39 -17.82
CA ALA A 79 -0.66 -17.42 -18.37
C ALA A 79 -0.17 -15.96 -18.36
N VAL A 80 0.73 -15.64 -17.43
CA VAL A 80 1.13 -14.26 -17.16
C VAL A 80 2.43 -13.91 -17.91
N PRO A 81 2.42 -12.93 -18.83
CA PRO A 81 3.60 -12.54 -19.57
C PRO A 81 4.68 -11.92 -18.69
N ILE A 82 5.92 -12.07 -19.15
CA ILE A 82 7.08 -11.43 -18.55
C ILE A 82 7.27 -10.07 -19.23
N VAL A 83 7.15 -9.00 -18.45
CA VAL A 83 7.28 -7.62 -18.93
C VAL A 83 8.52 -6.95 -18.35
N MET A 84 9.09 -6.03 -19.12
CA MET A 84 10.19 -5.19 -18.67
C MET A 84 9.61 -3.96 -18.00
N ASN A 85 9.92 -3.77 -16.71
CA ASN A 85 9.51 -2.57 -16.00
C ASN A 85 10.32 -1.35 -16.48
N ARG A 86 9.85 -0.15 -16.14
CA ARG A 86 10.56 1.13 -16.44
C ARG A 86 12.01 1.16 -15.91
N ALA A 87 12.30 0.37 -14.87
CA ALA A 87 13.62 0.23 -14.28
C ALA A 87 14.54 -0.80 -15.00
N GLY A 88 14.10 -1.39 -16.12
CA GLY A 88 14.85 -2.43 -16.84
C GLY A 88 14.83 -3.81 -16.15
N LEU A 89 14.04 -3.97 -15.10
CA LEU A 89 13.88 -5.24 -14.39
C LEU A 89 12.84 -6.12 -15.07
N VAL A 90 13.22 -7.38 -15.28
CA VAL A 90 12.36 -8.44 -15.80
C VAL A 90 11.42 -8.92 -14.69
N ARG A 91 10.12 -8.73 -14.82
CA ARG A 91 9.11 -9.25 -13.87
C ARG A 91 7.87 -9.75 -14.60
N LYS A 92 7.11 -10.62 -13.96
CA LYS A 92 5.78 -10.99 -14.45
C LYS A 92 4.84 -9.79 -14.34
N SER A 93 3.97 -9.62 -15.32
CA SER A 93 2.94 -8.58 -15.27
C SER A 93 1.90 -8.87 -14.20
N ARG A 94 1.37 -7.83 -13.55
CA ARG A 94 0.26 -7.97 -12.59
C ARG A 94 -1.10 -7.65 -13.19
N CYS A 95 -1.11 -7.05 -14.38
CA CYS A 95 -2.28 -6.40 -14.97
C CYS A 95 -2.66 -6.91 -16.36
N THR A 96 -1.85 -7.84 -16.89
CA THR A 96 -1.99 -8.34 -18.26
C THR A 96 -1.79 -9.83 -18.28
N VAL A 97 -2.44 -10.48 -19.24
CA VAL A 97 -2.47 -11.92 -19.44
C VAL A 97 -2.39 -12.22 -20.94
N TYR A 98 -1.87 -13.38 -21.32
CA TYR A 98 -1.94 -13.80 -22.72
C TYR A 98 -3.40 -14.12 -23.10
N LYS A 99 -3.76 -13.77 -24.34
CA LYS A 99 -5.06 -14.10 -24.92
C LYS A 99 -5.09 -15.58 -25.33
N HIS A 100 -6.29 -16.16 -25.44
CA HIS A 100 -6.52 -17.53 -25.92
C HIS A 100 -5.73 -18.61 -25.17
N LEU A 101 -5.72 -18.54 -23.85
CA LEU A 101 -5.01 -19.49 -22.99
C LEU A 101 -5.61 -20.89 -22.94
N VAL A 102 -6.82 -21.09 -23.49
CA VAL A 102 -7.50 -22.37 -23.42
C VAL A 102 -7.98 -22.80 -24.79
N VAL A 103 -7.46 -23.95 -25.20
CA VAL A 103 -7.83 -24.64 -26.44
C VAL A 103 -8.29 -26.04 -26.03
N ASN A 104 -9.50 -26.41 -26.44
CA ASN A 104 -10.10 -27.73 -26.17
C ASN A 104 -10.13 -28.13 -24.69
N GLY A 105 -10.35 -27.18 -23.77
CA GLY A 105 -10.46 -27.45 -22.33
C GLY A 105 -9.12 -27.71 -21.62
N SER A 106 -8.00 -27.59 -22.32
CA SER A 106 -6.66 -27.61 -21.75
C SER A 106 -6.02 -26.22 -21.78
N LEU A 107 -5.28 -25.88 -20.72
CA LEU A 107 -4.46 -24.67 -20.68
C LEU A 107 -3.38 -24.79 -21.75
N HIS A 108 -3.56 -24.06 -22.85
CA HIS A 108 -2.63 -23.97 -23.95
C HIS A 108 -2.07 -22.55 -23.97
N VAL A 109 -0.85 -22.41 -23.47
CA VAL A 109 -0.14 -21.13 -23.53
C VAL A 109 0.64 -21.08 -24.83
N PRO A 110 0.37 -20.13 -25.73
CA PRO A 110 1.08 -20.04 -26.99
C PRO A 110 2.57 -19.85 -26.72
N SER A 111 3.35 -20.85 -27.14
CA SER A 111 4.80 -20.83 -27.04
C SER A 111 5.35 -19.92 -28.15
N THR A 112 5.38 -18.62 -27.87
CA THR A 112 6.18 -17.55 -28.51
C THR A 112 5.66 -16.85 -29.78
N ILE A 113 5.97 -15.53 -29.79
CA ILE A 113 6.00 -14.48 -30.81
C ILE A 113 4.68 -13.76 -31.15
N ASP A 114 3.56 -14.45 -31.34
CA ASP A 114 2.27 -13.81 -31.73
C ASP A 114 1.15 -13.96 -30.69
N SER A 115 1.51 -14.21 -29.42
CA SER A 115 0.52 -14.20 -28.34
C SER A 115 0.08 -12.78 -28.02
N GLU A 116 -1.11 -12.41 -28.49
CA GLU A 116 -1.77 -11.16 -28.16
C GLU A 116 -1.93 -11.06 -26.63
N ILE A 117 -1.63 -9.89 -26.08
CA ILE A 117 -1.72 -9.63 -24.64
C ILE A 117 -2.98 -8.80 -24.41
N GLU A 118 -3.77 -9.19 -23.42
CA GLU A 118 -4.96 -8.45 -23.00
C GLU A 118 -4.85 -7.96 -21.55
N ALA A 119 -5.58 -6.88 -21.27
CA ALA A 119 -5.70 -6.35 -19.91
C ALA A 119 -6.68 -7.22 -19.12
N CYS A 120 -6.41 -7.38 -17.83
CA CYS A 120 -7.23 -8.24 -17.00
C CYS A 120 -8.54 -7.55 -16.62
N GLU A 121 -9.65 -8.28 -16.74
CA GLU A 121 -10.98 -7.79 -16.38
C GLU A 121 -11.34 -8.12 -14.92
N THR A 122 -10.76 -9.19 -14.38
CA THR A 122 -10.99 -9.70 -13.03
C THR A 122 -9.67 -10.11 -12.39
N TRP A 123 -9.61 -10.05 -11.05
CA TRP A 123 -8.39 -10.26 -10.28
C TRP A 123 -8.57 -11.30 -9.18
N GLU A 124 -7.48 -11.98 -8.86
CA GLU A 124 -7.30 -12.79 -7.66
C GLU A 124 -6.17 -12.15 -6.83
N TYR A 125 -6.37 -12.07 -5.52
CA TYR A 125 -5.45 -11.41 -4.58
C TYR A 125 -4.78 -12.42 -3.65
N ASP A 126 -3.60 -12.08 -3.15
CA ASP A 126 -2.95 -12.83 -2.07
C ASP A 126 -3.58 -12.47 -0.72
N ASP A 127 -4.31 -13.42 -0.14
CA ASP A 127 -4.98 -13.30 1.14
C ASP A 127 -4.13 -13.76 2.33
N SER A 128 -2.84 -14.07 2.10
CA SER A 128 -1.94 -14.62 3.12
C SER A 128 -1.74 -13.72 4.34
N PHE A 129 -1.76 -12.39 4.13
CA PHE A 129 -1.61 -11.40 5.21
C PHE A 129 -2.91 -10.67 5.53
N TYR A 130 -3.58 -10.12 4.51
CA TYR A 130 -4.84 -9.39 4.65
C TYR A 130 -5.98 -10.24 4.07
N LYS A 131 -7.03 -10.48 4.85
CA LYS A 131 -8.19 -11.27 4.39
C LYS A 131 -9.10 -10.53 3.41
N SER A 132 -9.20 -9.22 3.56
CA SER A 132 -9.98 -8.33 2.70
C SER A 132 -9.47 -6.92 2.95
N THR A 133 -9.37 -6.15 1.88
CA THR A 133 -8.88 -4.77 1.87
C THR A 133 -9.71 -3.95 0.92
N MET A 134 -9.66 -2.63 1.05
CA MET A 134 -10.34 -1.74 0.11
C MET A 134 -9.80 -1.88 -1.33
N VAL A 135 -8.59 -2.40 -1.49
CA VAL A 135 -8.03 -2.66 -2.82
C VAL A 135 -8.71 -3.86 -3.48
N ASP A 136 -8.88 -4.94 -2.72
CA ASP A 136 -9.51 -6.19 -3.16
C ASP A 136 -11.02 -6.02 -3.38
N ASP A 137 -11.73 -5.47 -2.39
CA ASP A 137 -13.19 -5.33 -2.41
C ASP A 137 -13.73 -4.49 -3.59
N TRP A 138 -12.90 -3.58 -4.13
CA TRP A 138 -13.29 -2.65 -5.20
C TRP A 138 -12.42 -2.74 -6.48
N ASP A 139 -11.53 -3.72 -6.56
CA ASP A 139 -10.60 -3.91 -7.67
C ASP A 139 -9.80 -2.65 -8.04
N LEU A 140 -9.20 -2.02 -7.03
CA LEU A 140 -8.47 -0.76 -7.19
C LEU A 140 -7.02 -0.99 -7.60
N VAL A 141 -6.81 -1.81 -8.63
CA VAL A 141 -5.48 -2.18 -9.15
C VAL A 141 -5.32 -1.76 -10.60
N CYS A 142 -4.07 -1.75 -11.08
CA CYS A 142 -3.75 -1.53 -12.49
C CYS A 142 -4.36 -0.21 -13.03
N ASN A 143 -5.33 -0.28 -13.95
CA ASN A 143 -5.99 0.90 -14.51
C ASN A 143 -6.80 1.70 -13.49
N ARG A 144 -7.09 1.12 -12.32
CA ARG A 144 -7.87 1.72 -11.23
C ARG A 144 -7.02 2.08 -10.00
N GLU A 145 -5.71 1.81 -10.03
CA GLU A 145 -4.78 2.09 -8.91
C GLU A 145 -4.78 3.57 -8.51
N TRP A 146 -4.94 4.47 -9.48
CA TRP A 146 -4.97 5.92 -9.25
C TRP A 146 -6.20 6.40 -8.46
N LEU A 147 -7.27 5.60 -8.32
CA LEU A 147 -8.46 5.96 -7.54
C LEU A 147 -8.23 5.94 -6.03
N ILE A 148 -7.11 5.36 -5.57
CA ILE A 148 -6.70 5.33 -4.16
C ILE A 148 -5.88 6.58 -3.78
N SER A 149 -5.33 7.32 -4.75
CA SER A 149 -4.56 8.56 -4.53
C SER A 149 -5.43 9.75 -4.17
#